data_AF-A0A1Y5D1E4-F1
#
_entry.id   AF-A0A1Y5D1E4-F1
#
_cell.length_a   1.000
_cell.length_b   1.000
_cell.length_c   1.000
_cell.angle_alpha   90.00
_cell.angle_beta   90.00
_cell.angle_gamma   90.00
#
_symmetry.space_group_name_H-M   'P 1'
#
loop_
_entity.id
_entity.type
_entity.pdbx_description
1 polymer ?
#
loop_
_entity_poly.entity_id
_entity_poly.type
_entity_poly.pdbx_seq_one_letter_code
_entity_poly.pdbx_strand_id
1 'polypeptide(L)'
;MKDCNQCGKCCIKYGGGDLSATKEEIDLWEIFNPTIFEFVKDNEIWFDPKSGSRLKSCPFLEVVPKINSLAANKYTCSIYLDRPEDCRHYPSLIPEMVRDECEMIEIIDLEQPKKAQIKLNLLMIDSRPPSFS
;
A
#
# COMPACT_ATOMS: atom_id res chain seq x y z
N MET A 1 10.14 -16.69 1.05
CA MET A 1 9.00 -15.77 1.01
C MET A 1 7.73 -16.44 0.47
N LYS A 2 6.65 -16.29 1.23
CA LYS A 2 5.26 -16.71 0.93
C LYS A 2 4.48 -15.58 0.26
N ASP A 3 3.28 -15.90 -0.21
CA ASP A 3 2.35 -14.92 -0.77
C ASP A 3 1.82 -13.95 0.29
N CYS A 4 1.49 -12.72 -0.15
CA CYS A 4 0.82 -11.75 0.71
C CYS A 4 -0.54 -12.28 1.15
N ASN A 5 -0.80 -12.25 2.46
CA ASN A 5 -2.05 -12.76 3.04
C ASN A 5 -3.10 -11.68 3.32
N GLN A 6 -2.87 -10.45 2.82
CA GLN A 6 -3.77 -9.31 3.00
C GLN A 6 -3.99 -8.91 4.47
N CYS A 7 -2.97 -9.04 5.33
CA CYS A 7 -3.04 -8.62 6.73
C CYS A 7 -3.21 -7.10 6.94
N GLY A 8 -3.00 -6.27 5.91
CA GLY A 8 -3.20 -4.82 5.96
C GLY A 8 -2.09 -4.03 6.67
N LYS A 9 -1.07 -4.67 7.24
CA LYS A 9 0.01 -4.01 8.01
C LYS A 9 0.67 -2.86 7.24
N CYS A 10 1.02 -3.06 5.97
CA CYS A 10 1.58 -2.01 5.13
C CYS A 10 0.58 -0.88 4.86
N CYS A 11 -0.69 -1.18 4.55
CA CYS A 11 -1.71 -0.18 4.30
C CYS A 11 -2.05 0.66 5.54
N ILE A 12 -2.11 0.03 6.72
CA ILE A 12 -2.40 0.72 7.99
C ILE A 12 -1.23 1.63 8.37
N LYS A 13 0.00 1.16 8.17
CA LYS A 13 1.19 1.88 8.59
C LYS A 13 1.60 2.98 7.62
N TYR A 14 1.54 2.70 6.33
CA TYR A 14 2.07 3.58 5.28
C TYR A 14 1.00 4.15 4.36
N GLY A 15 -0.24 3.67 4.39
CA GLY A 15 -1.29 4.12 3.47
C GLY A 15 -1.91 5.48 3.81
N GLY A 16 -1.48 6.12 4.90
CA GLY A 16 -2.02 7.37 5.42
C GLY A 16 -1.35 8.62 4.86
N GLY A 17 -1.08 9.58 5.74
CA GLY A 17 -0.58 10.90 5.38
C GLY A 17 0.88 10.97 4.93
N ASP A 18 1.62 9.87 4.98
CA ASP A 18 3.00 9.79 4.49
C ASP A 18 3.08 9.40 3.00
N LEU A 19 1.94 9.04 2.38
CA LEU A 19 1.88 8.81 0.93
C LEU A 19 1.91 10.11 0.14
N SER A 20 2.42 9.99 -1.08
CA SER A 20 2.32 11.01 -2.11
C SER A 20 1.69 10.46 -3.39
N ALA A 21 1.13 11.36 -4.19
CA ALA A 21 0.70 11.10 -5.56
C ALA A 21 1.35 12.17 -6.45
N THR A 22 1.69 11.79 -7.67
CA THR A 22 2.16 12.75 -8.68
C THR A 22 1.03 13.68 -9.09
N LYS A 23 1.39 14.83 -9.65
CA LYS A 23 0.39 15.77 -10.17
C LYS A 23 -0.42 15.13 -11.29
N GLU A 24 0.23 14.34 -12.14
CA GLU A 24 -0.41 13.65 -13.26
C GLU A 24 -1.46 12.64 -12.77
N GLU A 25 -1.19 11.91 -11.68
CA GLU A 25 -2.19 11.02 -11.06
C GLU A 25 -3.39 11.80 -10.53
N ILE A 26 -3.13 12.92 -9.85
CA ILE A 26 -4.19 13.77 -9.29
C ILE A 26 -5.06 14.37 -10.40
N ASP A 27 -4.45 14.89 -11.46
CA ASP A 27 -5.16 15.45 -12.62
C ASP A 27 -6.04 14.37 -13.30
N LEU A 28 -5.58 13.12 -13.36
CA LEU A 28 -6.37 11.99 -13.86
C LEU A 28 -7.54 11.64 -12.93
N TRP A 29 -7.34 11.67 -11.60
CA TRP A 29 -8.44 11.43 -10.66
C TRP A 29 -9.50 12.52 -10.72
N GLU A 30 -9.13 13.79 -10.92
CA GLU A 30 -10.09 14.89 -11.09
C GLU A 30 -11.08 14.60 -12.24
N ILE A 31 -10.57 14.03 -13.34
CA ILE A 31 -11.36 13.77 -14.55
C ILE A 31 -12.10 12.43 -14.48
N PHE A 32 -11.43 11.36 -14.04
CA PHE A 32 -11.92 9.99 -14.19
C PHE A 32 -12.37 9.34 -12.89
N ASN A 33 -11.88 9.80 -11.74
CA ASN A 33 -12.17 9.22 -10.43
C ASN A 33 -12.47 10.31 -9.39
N PRO A 34 -13.55 11.12 -9.58
CA PRO A 34 -13.83 12.28 -8.73
C PRO A 34 -14.02 11.91 -7.25
N THR A 35 -14.50 10.70 -6.95
CA THR A 35 -14.61 10.19 -5.57
C THR A 35 -13.24 10.04 -4.88
N ILE A 36 -12.18 9.75 -5.63
CA ILE A 36 -10.81 9.73 -5.09
C ILE A 36 -10.32 11.17 -4.91
N PHE A 37 -10.59 12.01 -5.90
CA PHE A 37 -10.18 13.42 -5.90
C PHE A 37 -10.78 14.23 -4.74
N GLU A 38 -11.95 13.85 -4.21
CA GLU A 38 -12.53 14.46 -2.99
C GLU A 38 -11.57 14.46 -1.79
N PHE A 39 -10.61 13.53 -1.75
CA PHE A 39 -9.61 13.43 -0.68
C PHE A 39 -8.30 14.14 -0.99
N VAL A 40 -8.22 14.89 -2.09
CA VAL A 40 -7.05 15.69 -2.48
C VAL A 40 -7.23 17.14 -2.02
N LYS A 41 -6.16 17.74 -1.50
CA LYS A 41 -6.11 19.17 -1.16
C LYS A 41 -4.72 19.72 -1.44
N ASP A 42 -4.63 20.85 -2.13
CA ASP A 42 -3.37 21.53 -2.43
C ASP A 42 -2.30 20.62 -3.11
N ASN A 43 -2.75 19.69 -3.97
CA ASN A 43 -1.97 18.61 -4.61
C ASN A 43 -1.34 17.59 -3.62
N GLU A 44 -1.86 17.50 -2.41
CA GLU A 44 -1.50 16.48 -1.42
C GLU A 44 -2.67 15.53 -1.13
N ILE A 45 -2.34 14.35 -0.62
CA ILE A 45 -3.29 13.32 -0.15
C ILE A 45 -2.91 12.87 1.28
N TRP A 46 -3.80 12.35 2.11
CA TRP A 46 -5.27 12.32 2.01
C TRP A 46 -5.87 13.33 2.99
N PHE A 47 -6.94 14.00 2.61
CA PHE A 47 -7.67 14.95 3.45
C PHE A 47 -9.13 14.55 3.57
N ASP A 48 -9.69 14.73 4.76
CA ASP A 48 -11.13 14.54 4.96
C ASP A 48 -11.91 15.61 4.17
N PRO A 49 -12.82 15.25 3.25
CA PRO A 49 -13.50 16.19 2.37
C PRO A 49 -14.42 17.18 3.09
N LYS A 50 -14.82 16.88 4.34
CA LYS A 50 -15.76 17.72 5.10
C LYS A 50 -15.04 18.71 6.00
N SER A 51 -13.98 18.28 6.67
CA SER A 51 -13.23 19.08 7.64
C SER A 51 -11.94 19.67 7.06
N GLY A 52 -11.44 19.13 5.94
CA GLY A 52 -10.16 19.51 5.34
C GLY A 52 -8.95 19.09 6.17
N SER A 53 -9.13 18.16 7.13
CA SER A 53 -8.07 17.68 8.02
C SER A 53 -7.25 16.58 7.36
N ARG A 54 -5.92 16.58 7.55
CA ARG A 54 -5.04 15.52 7.04
C ARG A 54 -5.36 14.19 7.72
N LEU A 55 -5.61 13.16 6.94
CA LEU A 55 -5.92 11.82 7.42
C LEU A 55 -4.64 11.07 7.79
N LYS A 56 -4.69 10.34 8.90
CA LYS A 56 -3.58 9.49 9.35
C LYS A 56 -3.62 8.08 8.74
N SER A 57 -4.73 7.72 8.11
CA SER A 57 -4.97 6.40 7.52
C SER A 57 -5.60 6.56 6.14
N CYS A 58 -5.38 5.57 5.27
CA CYS A 58 -6.01 5.52 3.95
C CYS A 58 -7.54 5.50 4.09
N PRO A 59 -8.28 6.43 3.44
CA PRO A 59 -9.75 6.42 3.47
C PRO A 59 -10.36 5.27 2.67
N PHE A 60 -9.59 4.62 1.80
CA PHE A 60 -10.02 3.53 0.91
C PHE A 60 -9.62 2.13 1.41
N LEU A 61 -9.10 2.03 2.63
CA LEU A 61 -8.76 0.75 3.25
C LEU A 61 -10.00 0.14 3.90
N GLU A 62 -10.40 -1.03 3.43
CA GLU A 62 -11.58 -1.75 3.88
C GLU A 62 -11.23 -3.07 4.55
N VAL A 63 -12.07 -3.50 5.49
CA VAL A 63 -11.97 -4.82 6.13
C VAL A 63 -12.94 -5.77 5.45
N VAL A 64 -12.43 -6.89 4.95
CA VAL A 64 -13.24 -7.95 4.35
C VAL A 64 -14.08 -8.61 5.44
N PRO A 65 -15.39 -8.87 5.21
CA PRO A 65 -16.24 -9.58 6.15
C PRO A 65 -15.65 -10.93 6.56
N LYS A 66 -15.66 -11.21 7.86
CA LYS A 66 -15.13 -12.47 8.39
C LYS A 66 -16.06 -13.63 8.06
N ILE A 67 -15.47 -14.76 7.64
CA ILE A 67 -16.19 -16.01 7.41
C ILE A 67 -16.67 -16.62 8.73
N ASN A 68 -15.92 -16.42 9.82
CA ASN A 68 -16.31 -16.82 11.18
C ASN A 68 -15.58 -15.95 12.23
N SER A 69 -15.97 -16.08 13.49
CA SER A 69 -15.42 -15.27 14.61
C SER A 69 -13.92 -15.47 14.87
N LEU A 70 -13.36 -16.61 14.47
CA LEU A 70 -11.95 -16.96 14.66
C LEU A 70 -11.05 -16.52 13.49
N ALA A 71 -11.63 -16.10 12.37
CA ALA A 71 -10.87 -15.66 11.21
C ALA A 71 -10.12 -14.35 11.51
N ALA A 72 -8.86 -14.28 11.06
CA ALA A 72 -8.08 -13.04 11.05
C ALA A 72 -8.74 -12.00 10.14
N ASN A 73 -8.52 -10.72 10.44
CA ASN A 73 -8.94 -9.64 9.54
C ASN A 73 -8.17 -9.75 8.23
N LYS A 74 -8.88 -9.62 7.11
CA LYS A 74 -8.28 -9.36 5.81
C LYS A 74 -8.65 -7.97 5.36
N TYR A 75 -7.73 -7.31 4.68
CA TYR A 75 -7.90 -5.96 4.21
C TYR A 75 -7.91 -5.91 2.69
N THR A 76 -8.70 -4.98 2.14
CA THR A 76 -8.79 -4.71 0.71
C THR A 76 -8.72 -3.20 0.47
N CYS A 77 -8.32 -2.82 -0.73
CA CYS A 77 -8.27 -1.43 -1.17
C CYS A 77 -9.39 -1.23 -2.19
N SER A 78 -10.34 -0.33 -1.92
CA SER A 78 -11.44 -0.06 -2.85
C SER A 78 -11.00 0.67 -4.11
N ILE A 79 -9.80 1.27 -4.10
CA ILE A 79 -9.17 1.94 -5.23
C ILE A 79 -7.96 1.18 -5.76
N TYR A 80 -7.94 -0.16 -5.66
CA TYR A 80 -6.74 -0.97 -5.93
C TYR A 80 -6.04 -0.64 -7.28
N LEU A 81 -6.81 -0.38 -8.33
CA LEU A 81 -6.29 -0.05 -9.67
C LEU A 81 -5.87 1.41 -9.82
N ASP A 82 -6.49 2.30 -9.03
CA ASP A 82 -6.31 3.75 -9.06
C ASP A 82 -5.51 4.26 -7.85
N ARG A 83 -4.90 3.36 -7.07
CA ARG A 83 -4.09 3.72 -5.90
C ARG A 83 -2.88 4.57 -6.33
N PRO A 84 -2.41 5.48 -5.45
CA PRO A 84 -1.20 6.25 -5.70
C PRO A 84 -0.02 5.34 -6.01
N GLU A 85 0.86 5.77 -6.89
CA GLU A 85 2.05 5.04 -7.32
C GLU A 85 2.94 4.68 -6.12
N ASP A 86 3.10 5.61 -5.18
CA ASP A 86 3.84 5.41 -3.94
C ASP A 86 3.32 4.19 -3.14
N CYS A 87 2.00 4.00 -3.08
CA CYS A 87 1.36 2.88 -2.40
C CYS A 87 1.68 1.52 -3.05
N ARG A 88 1.95 1.48 -4.37
CA ARG A 88 2.18 0.23 -5.13
C ARG A 88 3.48 -0.45 -4.72
N HIS A 89 4.45 0.32 -4.26
CA HIS A 89 5.79 -0.17 -3.98
C HIS A 89 5.90 -1.00 -2.71
N TYR A 90 4.88 -1.03 -1.85
CA TYR A 90 4.94 -1.74 -0.58
C TYR A 90 4.55 -3.22 -0.74
N PRO A 91 5.30 -4.15 -0.10
CA PRO A 91 6.54 -3.91 0.64
C PRO A 91 7.75 -3.66 -0.27
N SER A 92 8.67 -2.80 0.18
CA SER A 92 9.82 -2.36 -0.61
C SER A 92 11.11 -3.10 -0.27
N LEU A 93 11.38 -3.27 1.03
CA LEU A 93 12.67 -3.73 1.53
C LEU A 93 12.50 -4.86 2.55
N ILE A 94 13.40 -5.85 2.53
CA ILE A 94 13.40 -6.93 3.53
C ILE A 94 13.53 -6.39 4.97
N PRO A 95 14.43 -5.44 5.29
CA PRO A 95 14.46 -4.83 6.62
C PRO A 95 13.14 -4.17 7.06
N GLU A 96 12.41 -3.55 6.13
CA GLU A 96 11.08 -3.02 6.40
C GLU A 96 10.11 -4.14 6.74
N MET A 97 10.06 -5.18 5.92
CA MET A 97 9.20 -6.34 6.16
C MET A 97 9.50 -7.03 7.50
N VAL A 98 10.77 -7.11 7.91
CA VAL A 98 11.17 -7.66 9.23
C VAL A 98 10.66 -6.76 10.36
N ARG A 99 10.93 -5.46 10.27
CA ARG A 99 10.49 -4.46 11.27
C ARG A 99 8.97 -4.45 11.44
N ASP A 100 8.25 -4.72 10.36
CA ASP A 100 6.79 -4.70 10.32
C ASP A 100 6.17 -6.08 10.55
N GLU A 101 6.99 -7.08 10.90
CA GLU A 101 6.57 -8.45 11.17
C GLU A 101 5.70 -9.03 10.03
N CYS A 102 6.16 -8.83 8.80
CA CYS A 102 5.46 -9.29 7.60
C CYS A 102 5.46 -10.82 7.51
N GLU A 103 4.27 -11.41 7.43
CA GLU A 103 4.07 -12.87 7.42
C GLU A 103 4.47 -13.54 6.09
N MET A 104 4.85 -12.73 5.08
CA MET A 104 5.50 -13.23 3.87
C MET A 104 6.91 -13.74 4.15
N ILE A 105 7.60 -13.21 5.17
CA ILE A 105 8.97 -13.61 5.51
C ILE A 105 9.01 -15.02 6.10
N GLU A 106 9.97 -15.80 5.63
CA GLU A 106 10.30 -17.13 6.16
C GLU A 106 11.69 -17.12 6.81
N ILE A 107 12.01 -18.15 7.61
CA ILE A 107 13.30 -18.26 8.31
C ILE A 107 14.48 -18.13 7.34
N ILE A 108 14.39 -18.79 6.17
CA ILE A 108 15.42 -18.73 5.14
C ILE A 108 15.65 -17.31 4.58
N ASP A 109 14.62 -16.46 4.59
CA ASP A 109 14.73 -15.08 4.11
C ASP A 109 15.52 -14.22 5.12
N LEU A 110 15.45 -14.55 6.42
CA LEU A 110 16.23 -13.91 7.48
C LEU A 110 17.70 -14.30 7.44
N GLU A 111 17.98 -15.57 7.13
CA GLU A 111 19.34 -16.10 6.99
C GLU A 111 20.03 -15.57 5.72
N GLN A 112 19.26 -15.26 4.68
CA GLN A 112 19.77 -14.88 3.35
C GLN A 112 19.11 -13.58 2.82
N PRO A 113 19.26 -12.44 3.51
CA PRO A 113 18.49 -11.22 3.24
C PRO A 113 18.72 -10.64 1.84
N LYS A 114 19.93 -10.80 1.27
CA LYS A 114 20.21 -10.37 -0.12
C LYS A 114 19.42 -11.18 -1.14
N LYS A 115 19.33 -12.51 -0.96
CA LYS A 115 18.52 -13.36 -1.85
C LYS A 115 17.03 -13.12 -1.65
N ALA A 116 16.61 -12.88 -0.41
CA ALA A 116 15.24 -12.51 -0.10
C ALA A 116 14.83 -11.21 -0.81
N GLN A 117 15.71 -10.19 -0.84
CA GLN A 117 15.44 -8.94 -1.55
C GLN A 117 15.29 -9.16 -3.06
N ILE A 118 16.13 -10.00 -3.68
CA ILE A 118 16.00 -10.35 -5.11
C ILE A 118 14.65 -11.05 -5.34
N LYS A 119 14.26 -12.00 -4.48
CA LYS A 119 12.97 -12.69 -4.56
C LYS A 119 11.80 -11.72 -4.40
N LEU A 120 11.88 -10.76 -3.47
CA LEU A 120 10.88 -9.71 -3.28
C LEU A 120 10.76 -8.83 -4.53
N ASN A 121 11.88 -8.43 -5.11
CA ASN A 121 11.88 -7.60 -6.32
C ASN A 121 11.24 -8.32 -7.51
N LEU A 122 11.48 -9.62 -7.65
CA LEU A 122 10.81 -10.45 -8.66
C LEU A 122 9.30 -10.58 -8.41
N LEU A 123 8.89 -10.77 -7.15
CA LEU A 123 7.47 -10.85 -6.78
C LEU A 123 6.72 -9.53 -7.01
N MET A 124 7.41 -8.40 -6.82
CA MET A 124 6.86 -7.06 -6.97
C MET A 124 7.17 -6.42 -8.32
N ILE A 125 7.64 -7.18 -9.32
CA ILE A 125 8.21 -6.63 -10.56
C ILE A 125 7.27 -5.66 -11.29
N ASP A 126 5.97 -5.98 -11.35
CA ASP A 126 4.95 -5.13 -11.99
C ASP A 126 4.58 -3.89 -11.16
N SER A 127 5.02 -3.85 -9.91
CA SER A 127 4.82 -2.73 -8.99
C SER A 127 6.12 -1.97 -8.69
N ARG A 128 7.22 -2.31 -9.36
CA ARG A 128 8.47 -1.55 -9.28
C ARG A 128 8.50 -0.57 -10.45
N PRO A 129 9.08 0.62 -10.26
CA PRO A 129 9.40 1.45 -11.40
C PRO A 129 10.39 0.66 -12.27
N PRO A 130 10.25 0.71 -13.61
CA PRO A 130 11.25 0.12 -14.48
C PRO A 130 12.59 0.74 -14.12
N SER A 131 13.49 -0.04 -13.52
CA SER A 131 14.86 0.41 -13.30
C SER A 131 15.41 0.78 -14.67
N PHE A 132 15.82 2.03 -14.86
CA PHE A 132 16.62 2.39 -16.03
C PHE A 132 17.83 1.44 -16.02
N SER A 133 17.83 0.53 -17.00
CA SER A 133 18.89 -0.45 -17.22
C SER A 133 20.20 0.26 -17.54
#